data_AF-A0A9D1IH75-F1
#
_entry.id   AF-A0A9D1IH75-F1
#
_cell.length_a   1.000
_cell.length_b   1.000
_cell.length_c   1.000
_cell.angle_alpha   90.00
_cell.angle_beta   90.00
_cell.angle_gamma   90.00
#
_symmetry.space_group_name_H-M   'P 1'
#
loop_
_entity.id
_entity.type
_entity.pdbx_description
1 polymer ?
#
loop_
_entity_poly.entity_id
_entity_poly.type
_entity_poly.pdbx_seq_one_letter_code
_entity_poly.pdbx_strand_id
1 'polypeptide(L)'
;RAADAAQALGLTADRLRELGLVDRVLSEPLGGAHRDPQLMGASLKKTLTDQMRHFNAMDTDELVARRLERLLQYGKFEEKELEKVMAPIAEHESVSEEPASKSSKKRVTRTKAHNADKKTEDNSNEA
;
A
#
# COMPACT_ATOMS: atom_id res chain seq x y z
N ARG A 1 -22.04 21.98 -12.21
CA ARG A 1 -21.04 21.32 -13.09
C ARG A 1 -19.63 21.37 -12.50
N ALA A 2 -19.04 22.54 -12.22
CA ALA A 2 -17.69 22.60 -11.61
C ALA A 2 -17.62 21.98 -10.19
N ALA A 3 -18.62 22.25 -9.34
CA ALA A 3 -18.71 21.66 -8.00
C ALA A 3 -18.83 20.12 -8.06
N ASP A 4 -19.66 19.60 -8.96
CA ASP A 4 -19.87 18.16 -9.15
C ASP A 4 -18.58 17.45 -9.56
N ALA A 5 -17.79 18.08 -10.45
CA ALA A 5 -16.50 17.57 -10.86
C ALA A 5 -15.48 17.58 -9.70
N ALA A 6 -15.42 18.66 -8.91
CA ALA A 6 -14.54 18.74 -7.76
C ALA A 6 -14.86 17.68 -6.70
N GLN A 7 -16.14 17.39 -6.49
CA GLN A 7 -16.59 16.32 -5.60
C GLN A 7 -16.22 14.94 -6.14
N ALA A 8 -16.40 14.70 -7.44
CA ALA A 8 -16.03 13.44 -8.08
C ALA A 8 -14.52 13.18 -8.06
N LEU A 9 -13.70 14.22 -8.23
CA LEU A 9 -12.24 14.14 -8.15
C LEU A 9 -11.71 14.01 -6.72
N GLY A 10 -12.53 14.31 -5.70
CA GLY A 10 -12.16 14.14 -4.30
C GLY A 10 -11.03 15.07 -3.84
N LEU A 11 -11.04 16.33 -4.28
CA LEU A 11 -9.93 17.29 -4.06
C LEU A 11 -9.87 17.88 -2.64
N THR A 12 -10.70 17.41 -1.70
CA THR A 12 -10.71 17.91 -0.32
C THR A 12 -9.64 17.24 0.53
N ALA A 13 -9.09 17.99 1.50
CA ALA A 13 -8.02 17.49 2.36
C ALA A 13 -8.40 16.21 3.13
N ASP A 14 -9.63 16.14 3.64
CA ASP A 14 -10.13 14.96 4.35
C ASP A 14 -10.20 13.74 3.43
N ARG A 15 -10.69 13.92 2.19
CA ARG A 15 -10.76 12.82 1.23
C ARG A 15 -9.38 12.31 0.84
N LEU A 16 -8.43 13.21 0.62
CA LEU A 16 -7.04 12.83 0.34
C LEU A 16 -6.40 12.08 1.52
N ARG A 17 -6.76 12.42 2.76
CA ARG A 17 -6.31 11.70 3.95
C ARG A 17 -6.92 10.32 4.05
N GLU A 18 -8.22 10.18 3.79
CA GLU A 18 -8.89 8.86 3.73
C GLU A 18 -8.28 7.92 2.68
N LEU A 19 -7.81 8.49 1.56
CA LEU A 19 -7.13 7.75 0.50
C LEU A 19 -5.67 7.43 0.83
N GLY A 20 -5.14 7.90 1.97
CA GLY A 20 -3.75 7.68 2.38
C GLY A 20 -2.73 8.47 1.56
N LEU A 21 -3.15 9.49 0.82
CA LEU A 21 -2.26 10.30 -0.03
C LEU A 21 -1.51 11.37 0.78
N VAL A 22 -2.16 11.89 1.82
CA VAL A 22 -1.58 12.89 2.73
C VAL A 22 -1.53 12.36 4.16
N ASP A 23 -0.47 12.69 4.88
CA ASP A 23 -0.24 12.18 6.24
C ASP A 23 -1.07 12.94 7.29
N ARG A 24 -1.25 14.26 7.08
CA ARG A 24 -1.90 15.14 8.06
C ARG A 24 -2.68 16.26 7.38
N VAL A 25 -3.84 16.57 7.95
CA VAL A 25 -4.64 17.74 7.62
C VAL A 25 -4.58 18.69 8.81
N LEU A 26 -4.26 19.97 8.55
CA LEU A 26 -4.19 21.00 9.58
C LEU A 26 -5.51 21.73 9.68
N SER A 27 -6.02 21.88 10.91
CA SER A 27 -7.22 22.67 11.17
C SER A 27 -6.91 24.15 10.99
N GLU A 28 -7.74 24.82 10.21
CA GLU A 28 -7.65 26.27 10.03
C GLU A 28 -8.36 27.01 11.17
N PRO A 29 -7.96 28.27 11.46
CA PRO A 29 -8.71 29.17 12.34
C PRO A 29 -10.14 29.40 11.86
N LEU A 30 -11.02 29.84 12.76
CA LEU A 30 -12.41 30.11 12.43
C LEU A 30 -12.52 31.13 11.28
N GLY A 31 -13.17 30.71 10.19
CA GLY A 31 -13.34 31.53 8.97
C GLY A 31 -12.14 31.50 8.02
N GLY A 32 -11.14 30.64 8.26
CA GLY A 32 -10.08 30.28 7.32
C GLY A 32 -8.70 30.83 7.67
N ALA A 33 -7.67 30.22 7.09
CA ALA A 33 -6.26 30.53 7.32
C ALA A 33 -5.87 32.01 7.10
N HIS A 34 -6.55 32.68 6.17
CA HIS A 34 -6.29 34.08 5.83
C HIS A 34 -6.78 35.05 6.92
N ARG A 35 -7.69 34.64 7.80
CA ARG A 35 -8.25 35.50 8.86
C ARG A 35 -7.35 35.61 10.08
N ASP A 36 -6.58 34.56 10.36
CA ASP A 36 -5.58 34.55 11.42
C ASP A 36 -4.30 33.85 10.93
N PRO A 37 -3.50 34.54 10.11
CA PRO A 37 -2.28 33.97 9.56
C PRO A 37 -1.21 33.72 10.63
N GLN A 38 -1.28 34.42 11.77
CA GLN A 38 -0.33 34.26 12.88
C GLN A 38 -0.55 32.92 13.57
N LEU A 39 -1.80 32.59 13.93
CA LEU A 39 -2.17 31.29 14.48
C LEU A 39 -1.88 30.16 13.49
N MET A 40 -2.24 30.34 12.22
CA MET A 40 -1.98 29.34 11.19
C MET A 40 -0.48 29.09 11.00
N GLY A 41 0.33 30.16 10.99
CA GLY A 41 1.79 30.07 10.91
C GLY A 41 2.40 29.32 12.09
N ALA A 42 1.90 29.57 13.31
CA ALA A 42 2.34 28.84 14.51
C ALA A 42 2.00 27.34 14.43
N SER A 43 0.78 27.01 14.02
CA SER A 43 0.32 25.61 13.83
C SER A 43 1.16 24.88 12.78
N LEU A 44 1.42 25.54 11.64
CA LEU A 44 2.25 25.00 10.57
C LEU A 44 3.70 24.78 11.05
N LYS A 45 4.31 25.78 11.69
CA LYS A 45 5.68 25.67 12.22
C LYS A 45 5.83 24.50 13.18
N LYS A 46 4.87 24.34 14.12
CA LYS A 46 4.85 23.23 15.06
C LYS A 46 4.83 21.90 14.31
N THR A 47 3.89 21.74 13.38
CA THR A 47 3.73 20.49 12.62
C THR A 47 4.98 20.14 11.82
N LEU A 48 5.56 21.10 11.08
CA LEU A 48 6.77 20.88 10.31
C LEU A 48 7.94 20.49 11.21
N THR A 49 8.09 21.16 12.36
CA THR A 49 9.14 20.84 13.33
C THR A 49 8.98 19.42 13.85
N ASP A 50 7.76 18.99 14.19
CA ASP A 50 7.48 17.64 14.68
C ASP A 50 7.78 16.58 13.61
N GLN A 51 7.38 16.82 12.35
CA GLN A 51 7.67 15.92 11.24
C GLN A 51 9.16 15.83 10.95
N MET A 52 9.86 16.96 10.93
CA MET A 52 11.32 16.98 10.74
C MET A 52 12.06 16.23 11.85
N ARG A 53 11.63 16.37 13.11
CA ARG A 53 12.20 15.59 14.22
C ARG A 53 12.00 14.09 14.02
N HIS A 54 10.81 13.68 13.58
CA HIS A 54 10.50 12.27 13.34
C HIS A 54 11.40 11.67 12.24
N PHE A 55 11.57 12.36 11.11
CA PHE A 55 12.40 11.87 10.01
C PHE A 55 13.90 11.98 10.28
N ASN A 56 14.35 12.99 11.03
CA ASN A 56 15.76 13.13 11.41
C ASN A 56 16.22 12.06 12.42
N ALA A 57 15.28 11.36 13.07
CA ALA A 57 15.60 10.25 13.96
C ALA A 57 15.79 8.92 13.21
N MET A 58 15.51 8.87 11.91
CA MET A 58 15.65 7.69 11.06
C MET A 58 16.98 7.71 10.31
N ASP A 59 17.54 6.53 10.04
CA ASP A 59 18.71 6.40 9.20
C ASP A 59 18.38 6.68 7.73
N THR A 60 19.39 7.12 6.97
CA THR A 60 19.21 7.48 5.55
C THR A 60 18.64 6.32 4.72
N ASP A 61 19.11 5.09 4.95
CA ASP A 61 18.64 3.91 4.22
C ASP A 61 17.18 3.60 4.53
N GLU A 62 16.76 3.77 5.78
CA GLU A 62 15.37 3.61 6.21
C GLU A 62 14.46 4.68 5.57
N LEU A 63 14.93 5.93 5.52
CA LEU A 63 14.19 7.03 4.86
C LEU A 63 13.95 6.75 3.37
N VAL A 64 14.95 6.21 2.67
CA VAL A 64 14.84 5.86 1.25
C VAL A 64 13.88 4.68 1.06
N ALA A 65 14.02 3.62 1.85
CA ALA A 65 13.15 2.45 1.77
C ALA A 65 11.69 2.83 2.03
N ARG A 66 11.42 3.60 3.09
CA ARG A 66 10.08 4.10 3.42
C ARG A 66 9.47 4.95 2.31
N ARG A 67 10.27 5.82 1.68
CA ARG A 67 9.80 6.65 0.56
C ARG A 67 9.40 5.77 -0.63
N LEU A 68 10.23 4.77 -0.96
CA LEU A 68 9.94 3.85 -2.06
C LEU A 68 8.66 3.06 -1.78
N GLU A 69 8.54 2.47 -0.59
CA GLU A 69 7.34 1.75 -0.17
C GLU A 69 6.08 2.61 -0.31
N ARG A 70 6.12 3.86 0.20
CA ARG A 70 4.99 4.80 0.11
C ARG A 70 4.59 5.09 -1.33
N LEU A 71 5.55 5.25 -2.24
CA LEU A 71 5.25 5.51 -3.66
C LEU A 71 4.62 4.30 -4.36
N LEU A 72 5.10 3.09 -4.04
CA LEU A 72 4.59 1.85 -4.62
C LEU A 72 3.20 1.47 -4.09
N GLN A 73 2.86 1.89 -2.88
CA GLN A 73 1.53 1.68 -2.29
C GLN A 73 0.44 2.57 -2.91
N TYR A 74 0.80 3.58 -3.70
CA TYR A 74 -0.20 4.45 -4.33
C TYR A 74 -0.90 3.76 -5.51
N GLY A 75 -2.22 3.94 -5.53
CA GLY A 75 -3.10 3.33 -6.52
C GLY A 75 -3.73 2.04 -6.00
N LYS A 76 -4.94 1.76 -6.47
CA LYS A 76 -5.64 0.50 -6.23
C LYS A 76 -6.03 -0.04 -7.59
N PHE A 77 -5.58 -1.25 -7.90
CA PHE A 77 -5.82 -1.91 -9.17
C PHE A 77 -6.51 -3.25 -8.93
N GLU A 78 -7.41 -3.60 -9.83
CA GLU A 78 -7.96 -4.95 -9.92
C GLU A 78 -7.08 -5.72 -10.91
N GLU A 79 -6.38 -6.74 -10.43
CA GLU A 79 -5.67 -7.66 -11.31
C GLU A 79 -6.69 -8.54 -12.03
N LYS A 80 -6.80 -8.37 -13.34
CA LYS A 80 -7.56 -9.30 -14.18
C LYS A 80 -6.64 -10.44 -14.58
N GLU A 81 -7.00 -11.66 -14.21
CA GLU A 81 -6.24 -12.84 -14.62
C GLU A 81 -6.18 -12.95 -16.14
N LEU A 82 -4.96 -12.92 -16.67
CA LEU A 82 -4.65 -13.01 -18.10
C LEU A 82 -4.70 -14.45 -18.64
N GLU A 83 -5.20 -15.41 -17.86
CA GLU A 83 -5.14 -16.84 -18.19
C GLU A 83 -5.89 -17.23 -19.48
N LYS A 84 -6.76 -16.37 -20.03
CA LYS A 84 -7.61 -16.70 -21.19
C LYS A 84 -7.13 -16.19 -22.56
N VAL A 85 -6.04 -15.41 -22.65
CA VAL A 85 -5.65 -14.77 -23.93
C VAL A 85 -4.48 -15.49 -24.63
N MET A 86 -3.76 -16.40 -23.96
CA MET A 86 -2.54 -17.05 -24.50
C MET A 86 -2.66 -18.52 -24.91
N ALA A 87 -3.87 -19.09 -24.95
CA ALA A 87 -4.12 -20.41 -25.54
C ALA A 87 -4.93 -20.22 -26.84
N PRO A 88 -4.43 -20.49 -28.07
CA PRO A 88 -3.25 -21.27 -28.49
C PRO A 88 -2.39 -20.59 -29.58
N ILE A 89 -1.09 -20.37 -29.36
CA ILE A 89 -0.10 -20.16 -30.45
C ILE A 89 0.87 -21.37 -30.56
N ALA A 90 0.67 -22.41 -29.74
CA ALA A 90 1.63 -23.49 -29.58
C ALA A 90 1.54 -24.65 -30.59
N GLU A 91 0.65 -24.62 -31.59
CA GLU A 91 0.39 -25.82 -32.43
C GLU A 91 0.85 -25.76 -33.90
N HIS A 92 1.57 -24.74 -34.37
CA HIS A 92 2.16 -24.83 -35.72
C HIS A 92 3.51 -24.14 -35.88
N GLU A 93 4.56 -24.75 -35.33
CA GLU A 93 5.84 -24.79 -36.04
C GLU A 93 6.70 -25.95 -35.54
N SER A 94 6.53 -27.11 -36.19
CA SER A 94 7.52 -28.18 -36.19
C SER A 94 8.70 -27.76 -37.07
N VAL A 95 9.78 -27.27 -36.46
CA VAL A 95 11.11 -27.39 -37.06
C VAL A 95 11.98 -28.17 -36.08
N SER A 96 12.39 -29.33 -36.59
CA SER A 96 13.21 -30.37 -36.00
C SER A 96 14.56 -29.86 -35.49
N GLU A 97 14.87 -30.09 -34.21
CA GLU A 97 16.23 -30.46 -33.77
C GLU A 97 16.14 -31.41 -32.56
N GLU A 98 16.87 -32.52 -32.64
CA GLU A 98 17.04 -33.53 -31.59
C GLU A 98 18.56 -33.77 -31.41
N PRO A 99 19.05 -34.40 -30.33
CA PRO A 99 19.14 -33.87 -28.96
C PRO A 99 20.56 -34.03 -28.36
N ALA A 100 20.82 -33.45 -27.17
CA ALA A 100 21.34 -34.19 -25.98
C ALA A 100 22.13 -33.32 -24.96
N SER A 101 21.70 -33.43 -23.70
CA SER A 101 22.49 -33.88 -22.55
C SER A 101 22.55 -32.96 -21.30
N LYS A 102 21.90 -33.47 -20.24
CA LYS A 102 22.35 -33.60 -18.85
C LYS A 102 22.75 -32.32 -18.08
N SER A 103 21.96 -31.95 -17.06
CA SER A 103 22.28 -32.28 -15.65
C SER A 103 21.33 -31.59 -14.66
N SER A 104 20.77 -32.42 -13.79
CA SER A 104 19.81 -32.11 -12.73
C SER A 104 20.39 -31.29 -11.57
N LYS A 105 19.69 -30.26 -11.12
CA LYS A 105 19.68 -29.86 -9.69
C LYS A 105 18.25 -29.52 -9.22
N LYS A 106 17.71 -30.42 -8.40
CA LYS A 106 16.42 -30.34 -7.69
C LYS A 106 16.35 -29.08 -6.81
N ARG A 107 15.27 -28.31 -6.90
CA ARG A 107 14.85 -27.36 -5.86
C ARG A 107 13.59 -27.90 -5.17
N VAL A 108 13.75 -28.24 -3.90
CA VAL A 108 12.70 -28.70 -2.98
C VAL A 108 11.83 -27.50 -2.58
N THR A 109 10.52 -27.56 -2.84
CA THR A 109 9.54 -26.64 -2.23
C THR A 109 8.88 -27.34 -1.05
N ARG A 110 9.06 -26.78 0.14
CA ARG A 110 8.44 -27.24 1.38
C ARG A 110 7.13 -26.47 1.55
N THR A 111 6.02 -27.08 1.19
CA THR A 111 4.69 -26.66 1.64
C THR A 111 4.45 -27.28 3.03
N LYS A 112 3.87 -26.52 3.97
CA LYS A 112 3.24 -27.11 5.16
C LYS A 112 1.83 -26.55 5.30
N ALA A 113 0.90 -27.48 5.17
CA ALA A 113 -0.54 -27.30 5.24
C ALA A 113 -1.02 -26.94 6.65
N HIS A 114 -2.18 -26.29 6.68
CA HIS A 114 -3.09 -26.20 7.82
C HIS A 114 -3.43 -27.58 8.38
N ASN A 115 -3.61 -27.67 9.71
CA ASN A 115 -4.55 -28.63 10.27
C ASN A 115 -5.41 -27.92 11.33
N ALA A 116 -6.72 -28.05 11.18
CA ALA A 116 -7.70 -27.77 12.21
C ALA A 116 -7.83 -28.99 13.10
N ASP A 117 -8.03 -28.82 14.41
CA ASP A 117 -8.81 -29.80 15.15
C ASP A 117 -9.50 -29.17 16.36
N LYS A 118 -10.66 -29.75 16.66
CA LYS A 118 -11.79 -29.17 17.40
C LYS A 118 -11.96 -29.93 18.73
N LYS A 119 -12.39 -29.19 19.77
CA LYS A 119 -13.19 -29.60 20.95
C LYS A 119 -12.56 -30.50 22.03
N THR A 120 -12.68 -30.06 23.29
CA THR A 120 -13.58 -30.55 24.38
C THR A 120 -13.36 -29.66 25.63
N GLU A 121 -14.34 -28.87 26.08
CA GLU A 121 -15.41 -29.16 27.08
C GLU A 121 -14.95 -29.22 28.56
N ASP A 122 -15.69 -28.43 29.37
CA ASP A 122 -15.84 -28.38 30.84
C ASP A 122 -14.59 -28.07 31.70
N ASN A 123 -14.62 -27.24 32.76
CA ASN A 123 -15.65 -27.15 33.79
C ASN A 123 -15.49 -25.89 34.70
N SER A 124 -16.58 -25.60 35.42
CA SER A 124 -16.89 -24.58 36.43
C SER A 124 -15.93 -24.34 37.62
N ASN A 125 -15.84 -23.08 38.09
CA ASN A 125 -15.98 -22.56 39.49
C ASN A 125 -15.34 -21.16 39.57
N GLU A 126 -16.04 -20.06 39.86
CA GLU A 126 -16.64 -19.64 41.15
C GLU A 126 -15.60 -19.37 42.24
N ALA A 127 -15.21 -18.09 42.38
CA ALA A 127 -14.91 -17.32 43.60
C ALA A 127 -14.43 -15.91 43.24
#